data_AF-A0A3C1ZYY4-F1
#
_entry.id   AF-A0A3C1ZYY4-F1
#
_cell.length_a   1.000
_cell.length_b   1.000
_cell.length_c   1.000
_cell.angle_alpha   90.00
_cell.angle_beta   90.00
_cell.angle_gamma   90.00
#
_symmetry.space_group_name_H-M   'P 1'
#
loop_
_entity.id
_entity.type
_entity.pdbx_description
1 polymer ?
#
loop_
_entity_poly.entity_id
_entity_poly.type
_entity_poly.pdbx_seq_one_letter_code
_entity_poly.pdbx_strand_id
1 'polypeptide(L)'
;MNTDWYSYDDNANGGASIITPLVAEEDIFPMTAGGAVGTANAVKIDYTVNAGTLTYDPFVGFGFDLQEDFSALDLTGSNGISFYHKGDACVIQVPLATNTDEDYYLASVEAHTDWTKVIIPWNSLGQSGWGTAISFDPAQVTKL
;
A
#
# COMPACT_ATOMS: atom_id res chain seq x y z
N MET A 1 13.82 -9.43 -1.42
CA MET A 1 12.40 -9.57 -1.09
C MET A 1 11.90 -10.67 -2.01
N ASN A 2 11.41 -11.76 -1.46
CA ASN A 2 10.89 -12.92 -2.20
C ASN A 2 9.36 -13.00 -2.06
N THR A 3 8.72 -11.86 -1.85
CA THR A 3 7.28 -11.76 -1.76
C THR A 3 6.74 -11.27 -3.09
N ASP A 4 5.53 -11.72 -3.41
CA ASP A 4 4.82 -11.31 -4.61
C ASP A 4 3.93 -10.10 -4.31
N TRP A 5 3.66 -9.33 -5.35
CA TRP A 5 2.67 -8.26 -5.28
C TRP A 5 1.27 -8.86 -5.30
N TYR A 6 0.37 -8.29 -4.53
CA TYR A 6 -1.05 -8.64 -4.51
C TYR A 6 -1.92 -7.39 -4.64
N SER A 7 -3.21 -7.61 -4.86
CA SER A 7 -4.22 -6.56 -4.90
C SER A 7 -5.50 -7.03 -4.23
N TYR A 8 -6.27 -6.09 -3.70
CA TYR A 8 -7.50 -6.36 -2.99
C TYR A 8 -8.54 -5.28 -3.27
N ASP A 9 -9.79 -5.66 -3.05
CA ASP A 9 -10.96 -4.80 -3.14
C ASP A 9 -11.77 -4.87 -1.83
N ASP A 10 -12.83 -4.07 -1.76
CA ASP A 10 -13.71 -3.95 -0.61
C ASP A 10 -14.95 -4.87 -0.69
N ASN A 11 -15.00 -5.81 -1.64
CA ASN A 11 -16.20 -6.62 -1.88
C ASN A 11 -16.54 -7.51 -0.67
N ALA A 12 -15.53 -8.04 0.01
CA ALA A 12 -15.73 -8.84 1.23
C ALA A 12 -16.35 -8.03 2.39
N ASN A 13 -16.19 -6.71 2.36
CA ASN A 13 -16.75 -5.78 3.35
C ASN A 13 -18.13 -5.23 2.96
N GLY A 14 -18.64 -5.59 1.77
CA GLY A 14 -19.91 -5.09 1.24
C GLY A 14 -19.79 -3.87 0.32
N GLY A 15 -18.56 -3.53 -0.10
CA GLY A 15 -18.30 -2.64 -1.22
C GLY A 15 -18.61 -3.30 -2.56
N ALA A 16 -18.48 -2.53 -3.63
CA ALA A 16 -18.65 -3.00 -5.00
C ALA A 16 -17.54 -2.46 -5.92
N SER A 17 -16.38 -2.16 -5.33
CA SER A 17 -15.24 -1.65 -6.06
C SER A 17 -14.63 -2.73 -6.95
N ILE A 18 -13.96 -2.29 -8.00
CA ILE A 18 -13.29 -3.17 -8.97
C ILE A 18 -11.85 -2.70 -9.09
N ILE A 19 -10.92 -3.65 -9.07
CA ILE A 19 -9.50 -3.45 -9.34
C ILE A 19 -9.06 -4.44 -10.42
N THR A 20 -8.17 -4.01 -11.31
CA THR A 20 -7.59 -4.85 -12.35
C THR A 20 -6.10 -4.57 -12.48
N PRO A 21 -5.24 -5.59 -12.39
CA PRO A 21 -5.57 -6.99 -12.10
C PRO A 21 -6.02 -7.16 -10.64
N LEU A 22 -6.89 -8.16 -10.37
CA LEU A 22 -7.19 -8.65 -9.03
C LEU A 22 -6.43 -9.97 -8.85
N VAL A 23 -5.36 -9.92 -8.07
CA VAL A 23 -4.36 -10.97 -7.86
C VAL A 23 -4.24 -11.28 -6.37
N ALA A 24 -4.41 -12.55 -6.02
CA ALA A 24 -4.14 -13.04 -4.66
C ALA A 24 -2.63 -13.18 -4.42
N GLU A 25 -2.20 -13.24 -3.15
CA GLU A 25 -0.78 -13.33 -2.75
C GLU A 25 -0.01 -14.51 -3.37
N GLU A 26 -0.70 -15.56 -3.80
CA GLU A 26 -0.11 -16.79 -4.35
C GLU A 26 0.09 -16.74 -5.88
N ASP A 27 -0.45 -15.71 -6.53
CA ASP A 27 -0.41 -15.53 -7.98
C ASP A 27 0.61 -14.45 -8.39
N ILE A 28 1.22 -14.63 -9.56
CA ILE A 28 2.20 -13.65 -10.08
C ILE A 28 1.47 -12.41 -10.58
N PHE A 29 1.73 -11.26 -9.94
CA PHE A 29 1.21 -9.98 -10.41
C PHE A 29 1.76 -9.60 -11.79
N PRO A 30 0.90 -9.31 -12.78
CA PRO A 30 1.35 -8.95 -14.11
C PRO A 30 1.95 -7.53 -14.11
N MET A 31 3.25 -7.45 -14.37
CA MET A 31 3.96 -6.18 -14.47
C MET A 31 3.68 -5.49 -15.81
N THR A 32 3.53 -4.16 -15.80
CA THR A 32 3.27 -3.35 -17.00
C THR A 32 4.56 -2.70 -17.51
N ALA A 33 4.80 -2.76 -18.81
CA ALA A 33 5.96 -2.12 -19.43
C ALA A 33 5.89 -0.58 -19.35
N GLY A 34 7.06 0.07 -19.21
CA GLY A 34 7.18 1.53 -19.18
C GLY A 34 7.33 2.12 -17.77
N GLY A 35 8.25 1.57 -16.98
CA GLY A 35 8.54 2.05 -15.63
C GLY A 35 9.27 3.41 -15.59
N ALA A 36 9.44 3.92 -14.36
CA ALA A 36 10.07 5.21 -14.13
C ALA A 36 11.58 5.20 -14.41
N VAL A 37 12.13 6.32 -14.89
CA VAL A 37 13.59 6.53 -15.07
C VAL A 37 14.26 5.41 -15.88
N GLY A 38 13.56 4.92 -16.91
CA GLY A 38 14.09 3.88 -17.80
C GLY A 38 14.07 2.47 -17.23
N THR A 39 13.39 2.22 -16.11
CA THR A 39 13.10 0.84 -15.69
C THR A 39 12.13 0.18 -16.67
N ALA A 40 12.28 -1.13 -16.85
CA ALA A 40 11.50 -1.86 -17.84
C ALA A 40 10.00 -1.87 -17.50
N ASN A 41 9.66 -2.04 -16.22
CA ASN A 41 8.29 -2.29 -15.79
C ASN A 41 7.89 -1.48 -14.54
N ALA A 42 6.58 -1.40 -14.30
CA ALA A 42 5.96 -0.89 -13.09
C ALA A 42 4.72 -1.72 -12.73
N VAL A 43 4.30 -1.65 -11.47
CA VAL A 43 2.95 -2.07 -11.06
C VAL A 43 1.96 -1.03 -11.59
N LYS A 44 0.88 -1.51 -12.21
CA LYS A 44 -0.23 -0.69 -12.69
C LYS A 44 -1.53 -1.38 -12.32
N ILE A 45 -2.45 -0.61 -11.77
CA ILE A 45 -3.84 -1.02 -11.58
C ILE A 45 -4.76 -0.06 -12.34
N ASP A 46 -5.87 -0.57 -12.83
CA ASP A 46 -7.06 0.20 -13.18
C ASP A 46 -8.13 -0.11 -12.15
N TYR A 47 -8.93 0.89 -11.77
CA TYR A 47 -9.93 0.67 -10.73
C TYR A 47 -11.17 1.56 -10.87
N THR A 48 -12.23 1.14 -10.19
CA THR A 48 -13.41 1.95 -9.88
C THR A 48 -13.79 1.75 -8.43
N VAL A 49 -13.97 2.83 -7.68
CA VAL A 49 -14.44 2.77 -6.30
C VAL A 49 -15.97 2.86 -6.25
N ASN A 50 -16.60 1.99 -5.45
CA ASN A 50 -18.04 1.98 -5.27
C ASN A 50 -18.39 1.51 -3.86
N ALA A 51 -19.01 2.40 -3.08
CA ALA A 51 -19.35 2.16 -1.69
C ALA A 51 -20.28 0.96 -1.48
N GLY A 52 -21.10 0.56 -2.46
CA GLY A 52 -22.06 -0.53 -2.26
C GLY A 52 -22.93 -0.29 -1.02
N THR A 53 -22.71 -1.10 0.02
CA THR A 53 -23.38 -1.01 1.33
C THR A 53 -22.49 -0.50 2.47
N LEU A 54 -21.26 -0.11 2.19
CA LEU A 54 -20.30 0.40 3.18
C LEU A 54 -20.83 1.66 3.85
N THR A 55 -20.56 1.78 5.15
CA THR A 55 -20.83 3.00 5.95
C THR A 55 -19.61 3.92 6.05
N TYR A 56 -18.55 3.60 5.30
CA TYR A 56 -17.28 4.30 5.24
C TYR A 56 -16.80 4.34 3.78
N ASP A 57 -15.70 5.04 3.51
CA ASP A 57 -15.23 5.24 2.14
C ASP A 57 -14.81 3.91 1.48
N PRO A 58 -15.24 3.65 0.23
CA PRO A 58 -14.82 2.47 -0.52
C PRO A 58 -13.32 2.49 -0.81
N PHE A 59 -12.75 1.31 -1.01
CA PHE A 59 -11.32 1.17 -1.25
C PHE A 59 -10.98 0.04 -2.22
N VAL A 60 -9.83 0.22 -2.84
CA VAL A 60 -9.05 -0.83 -3.51
C VAL A 60 -7.59 -0.60 -3.13
N GLY A 61 -6.77 -1.63 -3.21
CA GLY A 61 -5.35 -1.49 -2.90
C GLY A 61 -4.51 -2.57 -3.53
N PHE A 62 -3.20 -2.35 -3.48
CA PHE A 62 -2.19 -3.34 -3.85
C PHE A 62 -0.96 -3.12 -2.97
N GLY A 63 -0.19 -4.18 -2.77
CA GLY A 63 0.94 -4.15 -1.87
C GLY A 63 1.77 -5.43 -1.94
N PHE A 64 2.73 -5.55 -1.05
CA PHE A 64 3.56 -6.73 -0.87
C PHE A 64 4.03 -6.82 0.59
N ASP A 65 4.14 -8.05 1.09
CA ASP A 65 4.74 -8.28 2.41
C ASP A 65 6.26 -8.11 2.34
N LEU A 66 6.89 -7.69 3.43
CA LEU A 66 8.34 -7.55 3.45
C LEU A 66 9.06 -8.90 3.63
N GLN A 67 8.35 -9.90 4.16
CA GLN A 67 8.84 -11.26 4.40
C GLN A 67 7.76 -12.31 4.07
N GLU A 68 8.18 -13.49 3.59
CA GLU A 68 7.28 -14.59 3.20
C GLU A 68 6.48 -15.16 4.39
N ASP A 69 6.99 -15.04 5.62
CA ASP A 69 6.31 -15.50 6.84
C ASP A 69 5.45 -14.41 7.49
N PHE A 70 5.24 -13.29 6.80
CA PHE A 70 4.49 -12.12 7.25
C PHE A 70 5.06 -11.46 8.52
N SER A 71 6.27 -11.83 8.94
CA SER A 71 6.91 -11.25 10.11
C SER A 71 7.49 -9.87 9.80
N ALA A 72 7.62 -9.05 10.85
CA ALA A 72 8.19 -7.72 10.73
C ALA A 72 9.64 -7.75 10.24
N LEU A 73 9.95 -6.88 9.28
CA LEU A 73 11.32 -6.62 8.84
C LEU A 73 11.89 -5.42 9.61
N ASP A 74 13.10 -5.56 10.16
CA ASP A 74 13.76 -4.46 10.85
C ASP A 74 14.28 -3.39 9.88
N LEU A 75 13.58 -2.25 9.83
CA LEU A 75 13.92 -1.10 9.00
C LEU A 75 14.55 0.05 9.80
N THR A 76 15.05 -0.17 11.02
CA THR A 76 15.69 0.86 11.86
C THR A 76 16.94 1.50 11.21
N GLY A 77 17.55 0.83 10.24
CA GLY A 77 18.63 1.37 9.41
C GLY A 77 18.19 2.35 8.32
N SER A 78 16.90 2.64 8.20
CA SER A 78 16.30 3.51 7.18
C SER A 78 15.54 4.69 7.80
N ASN A 79 15.33 5.74 6.99
CA ASN A 79 14.62 6.95 7.42
C ASN A 79 13.23 7.10 6.77
N GLY A 80 12.84 6.16 5.92
CA GLY A 80 11.65 6.28 5.08
C GLY A 80 11.62 5.33 3.91
N ILE A 81 10.58 5.48 3.10
CA ILE A 81 10.41 4.82 1.79
C ILE A 81 10.51 5.84 0.67
N SER A 82 10.93 5.37 -0.50
CA SER A 82 10.85 6.17 -1.72
C SER A 82 10.53 5.29 -2.92
N PHE A 83 9.67 5.78 -3.79
CA PHE A 83 9.26 5.11 -5.01
C PHE A 83 8.90 6.15 -6.07
N TYR A 84 8.69 5.73 -7.31
CA TYR A 84 8.15 6.60 -8.36
C TYR A 84 6.67 6.34 -8.51
N HIS A 85 5.90 7.44 -8.59
CA HIS A 85 4.45 7.39 -8.73
C HIS A 85 4.01 8.15 -10.00
N LYS A 86 3.00 7.61 -10.67
CA LYS A 86 2.27 8.23 -11.78
C LYS A 86 0.85 7.65 -11.74
N GLY A 87 -0.14 8.49 -11.52
CA GLY A 87 -1.52 8.05 -11.30
C GLY A 87 -2.29 9.03 -10.41
N ASP A 88 -3.49 8.61 -10.02
CA ASP A 88 -4.38 9.33 -9.12
C ASP A 88 -3.80 9.43 -7.70
N ALA A 89 -4.32 10.35 -6.88
CA ALA A 89 -3.91 10.46 -5.49
C ALA A 89 -4.22 9.17 -4.73
N CYS A 90 -3.31 8.76 -3.86
CA CYS A 90 -3.43 7.52 -3.09
C CYS A 90 -2.88 7.69 -1.67
N VAL A 91 -3.01 6.64 -0.86
CA VAL A 91 -2.46 6.58 0.49
C VAL A 91 -1.56 5.37 0.57
N ILE A 92 -0.37 5.54 1.15
CA ILE A 92 0.50 4.43 1.51
C ILE A 92 0.16 3.99 2.93
N GLN A 93 -0.11 2.70 3.11
CA GLN A 93 -0.30 2.09 4.42
C GLN A 93 1.01 1.44 4.87
N VAL A 94 1.36 1.62 6.14
CA VAL A 94 2.53 1.01 6.77
C VAL A 94 2.07 0.28 8.03
N PRO A 95 1.59 -0.96 7.90
CA PRO A 95 1.19 -1.77 9.05
C PRO A 95 2.40 -2.21 9.87
N LEU A 96 2.21 -2.25 11.18
CA LEU A 96 3.17 -2.76 12.14
C LEU A 96 2.67 -4.09 12.73
N ALA A 97 3.57 -5.01 13.05
CA ALA A 97 3.23 -6.26 13.74
C ALA A 97 2.60 -6.03 15.13
N THR A 98 2.75 -4.83 15.69
CA THR A 98 2.15 -4.40 16.95
C THR A 98 0.76 -3.80 16.81
N ASN A 99 0.28 -3.56 15.59
CA ASN A 99 -1.11 -3.14 15.37
C ASN A 99 -2.07 -4.26 15.79
N THR A 100 -3.08 -3.90 16.59
CA THR A 100 -4.18 -4.80 17.00
C THR A 100 -5.49 -4.51 16.27
N ASP A 101 -5.51 -3.46 15.46
CA ASP A 101 -6.62 -3.00 14.62
C ASP A 101 -6.06 -2.40 13.32
N GLU A 102 -6.94 -1.97 12.41
CA GLU A 102 -6.59 -1.51 11.06
C GLU A 102 -6.30 0.01 11.00
N ASP A 103 -6.14 0.69 12.14
CA ASP A 103 -5.70 2.10 12.16
C ASP A 103 -4.18 2.16 11.92
N TYR A 104 -3.74 1.79 10.71
CA TYR A 104 -2.33 1.74 10.34
C TYR A 104 -1.71 3.13 10.21
N TYR A 105 -0.39 3.18 10.14
CA TYR A 105 0.32 4.40 9.77
C TYR A 105 0.14 4.69 8.29
N LEU A 106 -0.23 5.94 7.98
CA LEU A 106 -0.58 6.38 6.63
C LEU A 106 0.30 7.55 6.17
N ALA A 107 0.49 7.67 4.86
CA ALA A 107 0.95 8.90 4.21
C ALA A 107 0.20 9.12 2.89
N SER A 108 -0.27 10.35 2.68
CA SER A 108 -0.91 10.75 1.43
C SER A 108 0.12 10.99 0.33
N VAL A 109 -0.25 10.58 -0.88
CA VAL A 109 0.52 10.80 -2.10
C VAL A 109 -0.38 11.52 -3.09
N GLU A 110 0.05 12.68 -3.54
CA GLU A 110 -0.69 13.47 -4.52
C GLU A 110 -0.78 12.77 -5.88
N ALA A 111 -1.75 13.18 -6.70
CA ALA A 111 -1.85 12.73 -8.08
C ALA A 111 -0.67 13.26 -8.91
N HIS A 112 -0.14 12.44 -9.82
CA HIS A 112 0.96 12.81 -10.70
C HIS A 112 0.69 12.35 -12.13
N THR A 113 0.74 13.26 -13.10
CA THR A 113 0.57 12.93 -14.53
C THR A 113 1.83 12.29 -15.15
N ASP A 114 2.99 12.54 -14.52
CA ASP A 114 4.30 12.05 -14.93
C ASP A 114 5.02 11.36 -13.77
N TRP A 115 5.93 10.45 -14.10
CA TRP A 115 6.73 9.73 -13.10
C TRP A 115 7.44 10.70 -12.16
N THR A 116 7.00 10.71 -10.91
CA THR A 116 7.51 11.61 -9.88
C THR A 116 8.07 10.81 -8.72
N LYS A 117 9.27 11.18 -8.26
CA LYS A 117 9.87 10.52 -7.10
C LYS A 117 9.17 11.00 -5.83
N VAL A 118 8.52 10.07 -5.15
CA VAL A 118 7.90 10.27 -3.84
C VAL A 118 8.89 9.82 -2.77
N ILE A 119 9.03 10.62 -1.70
CA ILE A 119 9.86 10.32 -0.54
C ILE A 119 8.99 10.52 0.70
N ILE A 120 8.77 9.45 1.46
CA ILE A 120 7.95 9.47 2.68
C ILE A 120 8.89 9.14 3.84
N PRO A 121 9.32 10.14 4.62
CA PRO A 121 10.08 9.88 5.83
C PRO A 121 9.19 9.26 6.92
N TRP A 122 9.76 8.44 7.79
CA TRP A 122 9.00 7.80 8.88
C TRP A 122 8.28 8.80 9.79
N ASN A 123 8.86 9.98 9.97
CA ASN A 123 8.27 11.03 10.81
C ASN A 123 7.10 11.79 10.14
N SER A 124 6.77 11.52 8.87
CA SER A 124 5.57 12.07 8.23
C SER A 124 4.37 11.12 8.29
N LEU A 125 4.56 9.90 8.79
CA LEU A 125 3.48 8.93 8.93
C LEU A 125 2.58 9.29 10.12
N GLY A 126 1.28 9.00 10.01
CA GLY A 126 0.33 9.13 11.11
C GLY A 126 -0.82 8.14 11.05
N GLN A 127 -1.41 7.81 12.20
CA GLN A 127 -2.66 7.06 12.30
C GLN A 127 -3.86 8.00 12.08
N SER A 128 -5.00 7.46 11.65
CA SER A 128 -6.24 8.21 11.47
C SER A 128 -6.93 8.55 12.80
N GLY A 129 -6.61 7.82 13.87
CA GLY A 129 -7.00 8.14 15.25
C GLY A 129 -8.35 7.55 15.67
N TRP A 130 -8.90 6.62 14.89
CA TRP A 130 -10.13 5.89 15.25
C TRP A 130 -9.83 4.58 15.98
N GLY A 131 -8.62 4.06 15.87
CA GLY A 131 -8.18 2.82 16.50
C GLY A 131 -7.23 3.05 17.68
N THR A 132 -6.46 2.02 18.01
CA THR A 132 -5.50 2.02 19.12
C THR A 132 -4.27 2.82 18.73
N ALA A 133 -4.03 3.94 19.42
CA ALA A 133 -2.82 4.71 19.24
C ALA A 133 -1.59 3.91 19.70
N ILE A 134 -0.64 3.69 18.78
CA ILE A 134 0.65 3.07 19.06
C ILE A 134 1.80 4.02 18.69
N SER A 135 3.03 3.70 19.08
CA SER A 135 4.21 4.43 18.62
C SER A 135 4.76 3.79 17.35
N PHE A 136 5.19 4.61 16.39
CA PHE A 136 5.80 4.10 15.18
C PHE A 136 7.14 3.45 15.52
N ASP A 137 7.29 2.18 15.14
CA ASP A 137 8.53 1.43 15.30
C ASP A 137 8.93 0.84 13.94
N PRO A 138 9.98 1.35 13.27
CA PRO A 138 10.43 0.80 11.99
C PRO A 138 10.95 -0.64 12.12
N ALA A 139 11.19 -1.15 13.33
CA ALA A 139 11.51 -2.57 13.53
C ALA A 139 10.29 -3.50 13.37
N GLN A 140 9.08 -2.94 13.28
CA GLN A 140 7.83 -3.68 13.29
C GLN A 140 7.09 -3.68 11.95
N VAL A 141 7.64 -3.10 10.88
CA VAL A 141 6.94 -2.99 9.59
C VAL A 141 6.77 -4.37 8.94
N THR A 142 5.56 -4.72 8.54
CA THR A 142 5.25 -6.03 7.95
C THR A 142 5.04 -5.99 6.44
N LYS A 143 4.47 -4.90 5.90
CA LYS A 143 4.12 -4.76 4.48
C LYS A 143 4.07 -3.32 4.01
N LEU A 144 4.05 -3.14 2.69
CA LEU A 144 3.92 -1.85 1.98
C LEU A 144 2.95 -1.94 0.80
#